data_AF-A0A831KK33-F1
#
_entry.id   AF-A0A831KK33-F1
#
_cell.length_a   1.000
_cell.length_b   1.000
_cell.length_c   1.000
_cell.angle_alpha   90.00
_cell.angle_beta   90.00
_cell.angle_gamma   90.00
#
_symmetry.space_group_name_H-M   'P 1'
#
loop_
_entity.id
_entity.type
_entity.pdbx_description
1 polymer ?
#
loop_
_entity_poly.entity_id
_entity_poly.type
_entity_poly.pdbx_seq_one_letter_code
_entity_poly.pdbx_strand_id
1 'polypeptide(L)'
;MKHPPHQPHPPQDGRPPQGLRRAARIQTGRLDLLYAHLRGESLGVLLFVALLYPALRPVVPPLQLMPWLALVALLAVARFSLVHAYWRQKRPLDLGVWYRRFNAATLAAGLAWGTGAVLVARFGGPVHQMFLAFALWGLGAAVLSGMAASATSFLLFLVPAFAPPGLWLCLNGDPLRVAIGAMTLAFGALLVLTARRLDRTLTHSFQLGIENTDLIEHLAATRQQSDRARTQIETTNAALGKEVRERRRAEDKIRSSETQLRS
;
A
#
# COMPACT_ATOMS: atom_id res chain seq x y z
N MET A 1 30.40 39.06 -35.65
CA MET A 1 30.62 37.72 -35.10
C MET A 1 29.38 37.34 -34.28
N LYS A 2 28.57 36.39 -34.76
CA LYS A 2 27.31 35.96 -34.13
C LYS A 2 27.61 34.87 -33.10
N HIS A 3 27.23 35.08 -31.84
CA HIS A 3 27.23 34.03 -30.82
C HIS A 3 26.21 32.93 -31.19
N PRO A 4 26.56 31.63 -31.11
CA PRO A 4 25.60 30.56 -31.34
C PRO A 4 24.67 30.42 -30.12
N PRO A 5 23.41 30.00 -30.31
CA PRO A 5 22.47 29.80 -29.22
C PRO A 5 22.83 28.54 -28.42
N HIS A 6 22.82 28.67 -27.09
CA HIS A 6 22.95 27.55 -26.17
C HIS A 6 21.85 26.51 -26.45
N GLN A 7 22.23 25.36 -27.00
CA GLN A 7 21.36 24.19 -27.02
C GLN A 7 21.33 23.59 -25.61
N PRO A 8 20.16 23.30 -25.04
CA PRO A 8 20.08 22.57 -23.78
C PRO A 8 20.60 21.14 -24.00
N HIS A 9 21.65 20.76 -23.27
CA HIS A 9 22.11 19.38 -23.22
C HIS A 9 20.96 18.48 -22.71
N PRO A 10 20.65 17.36 -23.39
CA PRO A 10 19.71 16.39 -22.87
C PRO A 10 20.29 15.76 -21.59
N PRO A 11 19.48 15.51 -20.54
CA PRO A 11 19.96 14.85 -19.34
C PRO A 11 20.43 13.42 -19.68
N GLN A 12 21.75 13.20 -19.64
CA GLN A 12 22.43 11.91 -19.89
C GLN A 12 22.34 10.92 -18.73
N ASP A 13 21.47 11.17 -17.75
CA ASP A 13 21.21 10.21 -16.70
C ASP A 13 20.05 9.32 -17.15
N GLY A 14 20.33 8.07 -17.55
CA GLY A 14 19.37 6.98 -17.86
C GLY A 14 18.56 6.54 -16.64
N ARG A 15 18.18 7.52 -15.82
CA ARG A 15 17.78 7.45 -14.43
C ARG A 15 16.35 7.98 -14.47
N PRO A 16 15.31 7.13 -14.32
CA PRO A 16 13.93 7.51 -14.61
C PRO A 16 13.50 8.77 -13.84
N PRO A 17 12.60 9.61 -14.40
CA PRO A 17 12.06 10.81 -13.77
C PRO A 17 11.75 10.61 -12.28
N GLN A 18 12.04 11.62 -11.45
CA GLN A 18 11.87 11.52 -9.99
C GLN A 18 10.45 11.10 -9.56
N GLY A 19 9.42 11.53 -10.29
CA GLY A 19 8.03 11.09 -10.10
C GLY A 19 7.81 9.58 -10.31
N LEU A 20 8.45 8.97 -11.31
CA LEU A 20 8.36 7.52 -11.56
C LEU A 20 9.04 6.70 -10.45
N ARG A 21 10.13 7.21 -9.87
CA ARG A 21 10.80 6.54 -8.72
C ARG A 21 10.00 6.63 -7.43
N ARG A 22 9.24 7.70 -7.24
CA ARG A 22 8.34 7.88 -6.08
C ARG A 22 7.13 6.97 -6.19
N ALA A 23 6.47 6.93 -7.35
CA ALA A 23 5.37 6.01 -7.63
C ALA A 23 5.79 4.55 -7.43
N ALA A 24 6.97 4.17 -7.91
CA ALA A 24 7.52 2.82 -7.70
C ALA A 24 7.75 2.50 -6.21
N ARG A 25 8.29 3.43 -5.40
CA ARG A 25 8.49 3.21 -3.96
C ARG A 25 7.18 3.04 -3.19
N ILE A 26 6.15 3.81 -3.53
CA ILE A 26 4.83 3.70 -2.90
C ILE A 26 4.19 2.36 -3.25
N GLN A 27 4.29 1.92 -4.50
CA GLN A 27 3.79 0.61 -4.92
C GLN A 27 4.51 -0.55 -4.23
N THR A 28 5.84 -0.46 -4.05
CA THR A 28 6.60 -1.45 -3.26
C THR A 28 6.15 -1.47 -1.81
N GLY A 29 6.01 -0.31 -1.16
CA GLY A 29 5.56 -0.24 0.24
C GLY A 29 4.15 -0.82 0.46
N ARG A 30 3.21 -0.59 -0.47
CA ARG A 30 1.88 -1.22 -0.44
C ARG A 30 1.98 -2.75 -0.55
N LEU A 31 2.84 -3.24 -1.44
CA LEU A 31 3.06 -4.68 -1.62
C LEU A 31 3.69 -5.32 -0.38
N ASP A 32 4.66 -4.64 0.26
CA ASP A 32 5.27 -5.09 1.51
C ASP A 32 4.23 -5.23 2.64
N LEU A 33 3.32 -4.25 2.78
CA LEU A 33 2.22 -4.32 3.75
C LEU A 33 1.29 -5.51 3.47
N LEU A 34 0.94 -5.75 2.20
CA LEU A 34 0.10 -6.89 1.81
C LEU A 34 0.77 -8.23 2.14
N TYR A 35 2.08 -8.38 1.86
CA TYR A 35 2.83 -9.61 2.15
C TYR A 35 3.13 -9.80 3.64
N ALA A 36 3.29 -8.71 4.40
CA ALA A 36 3.41 -8.76 5.87
C ALA A 36 2.09 -9.25 6.49
N HIS A 37 0.95 -8.74 6.00
CA HIS A 37 -0.37 -9.17 6.45
C HIS A 37 -0.64 -10.65 6.17
N LEU A 38 -0.30 -11.13 4.96
CA LEU A 38 -0.46 -12.54 4.56
C LEU A 38 0.29 -13.52 5.48
N ARG A 39 1.42 -13.10 6.05
CA ARG A 39 2.21 -13.92 6.97
C ARG A 39 1.48 -14.14 8.31
N GLY A 40 0.80 -13.11 8.82
CA GLY A 40 -0.04 -13.21 10.03
C GLY A 40 -1.37 -13.93 9.77
N GLU A 41 -2.02 -13.64 8.65
CA GLU A 41 -3.28 -14.25 8.25
C GLU A 41 -3.19 -15.77 8.08
N SER A 42 -2.09 -16.28 7.55
CA SER A 42 -1.95 -17.72 7.25
C SER A 42 -2.03 -18.58 8.53
N LEU A 43 -1.47 -18.09 9.64
CA LEU A 43 -1.61 -18.72 10.96
C LEU A 43 -3.04 -18.64 11.48
N GLY A 44 -3.68 -17.48 11.32
CA GLY A 44 -5.07 -17.27 11.69
C GLY A 44 -6.03 -18.22 10.97
N VAL A 45 -5.85 -18.42 9.65
CA VAL A 45 -6.67 -19.32 8.84
C VAL A 45 -6.54 -20.78 9.29
N LEU A 46 -5.31 -21.24 9.59
CA LEU A 46 -5.09 -22.61 10.08
C LEU A 46 -5.76 -22.83 11.44
N LEU A 47 -5.61 -21.88 12.36
CA LEU A 47 -6.30 -21.91 13.65
C LEU A 47 -7.81 -21.93 13.48
N PHE A 48 -8.34 -21.09 12.58
CA PHE A 48 -9.77 -20.98 12.32
C PHE A 48 -10.34 -22.28 11.76
N VAL A 49 -9.65 -22.91 10.81
CA VAL A 49 -10.03 -24.22 10.24
C VAL A 49 -9.97 -25.32 11.30
N ALA A 50 -8.95 -25.32 12.16
CA ALA A 50 -8.83 -26.26 13.27
C ALA A 50 -9.99 -26.12 14.27
N LEU A 51 -10.45 -24.89 14.55
CA LEU A 51 -11.60 -24.61 15.40
C LEU A 51 -12.94 -24.97 14.73
N LEU A 52 -13.04 -24.79 13.42
CA LEU A 52 -14.23 -25.11 12.62
C LEU A 52 -14.41 -26.62 12.41
N TYR A 53 -13.33 -27.38 12.31
CA TYR A 53 -13.38 -28.81 11.98
C TYR A 53 -14.28 -29.65 12.91
N PRO A 54 -14.24 -29.52 14.24
CA PRO A 54 -15.14 -30.25 15.14
C PRO A 54 -16.62 -29.93 14.92
N ALA A 55 -16.96 -28.72 14.48
CA ALA A 55 -18.32 -28.31 14.15
C ALA A 55 -18.77 -28.80 12.76
N LEU A 56 -17.82 -29.00 11.84
CA LEU A 56 -18.07 -29.46 10.46
C LEU A 56 -18.20 -30.98 10.35
N ARG A 57 -17.37 -31.73 11.09
CA ARG A 57 -17.30 -33.21 11.01
C ARG A 57 -18.63 -33.96 11.22
N PRO A 58 -19.59 -33.53 12.08
CA PRO A 58 -20.81 -34.30 12.30
C PRO A 58 -21.87 -34.03 11.24
N VAL A 59 -21.65 -33.02 10.39
CA VAL A 59 -22.67 -32.46 9.50
C VAL A 59 -22.30 -32.65 8.04
N VAL A 60 -21.04 -32.39 7.69
CA VAL A 60 -20.56 -32.50 6.31
C VAL A 60 -20.03 -33.91 6.11
N PRO A 61 -20.51 -34.67 5.10
CA PRO A 61 -20.04 -36.03 4.90
C PRO A 61 -18.53 -36.06 4.58
N PRO A 62 -17.80 -37.12 4.98
CA PRO A 62 -16.35 -37.18 4.82
C PRO A 62 -15.87 -37.03 3.37
N LEU A 63 -16.68 -37.50 2.41
CA LEU A 63 -16.38 -37.44 0.98
C LEU A 63 -16.28 -36.01 0.45
N GLN A 64 -16.97 -35.04 1.06
CA GLN A 64 -16.90 -33.62 0.72
C GLN A 64 -15.93 -32.87 1.64
N LEU A 65 -15.85 -33.27 2.92
CA LEU A 65 -15.01 -32.58 3.91
C LEU A 65 -13.52 -32.81 3.68
N MET A 66 -13.09 -34.03 3.36
CA MET A 66 -11.67 -34.35 3.20
C MET A 66 -11.00 -33.65 2.00
N PRO A 67 -11.60 -33.62 0.79
CA PRO A 67 -11.06 -32.85 -0.32
C PRO A 67 -10.99 -31.35 -0.02
N TRP A 68 -11.99 -30.81 0.70
CA TRP A 68 -11.98 -29.40 1.10
C TRP A 68 -10.84 -29.10 2.08
N LEU A 69 -10.61 -29.94 3.08
CA LEU A 69 -9.47 -29.80 4.00
C LEU A 69 -8.13 -29.89 3.27
N ALA A 70 -7.99 -30.83 2.34
CA ALA A 70 -6.80 -30.96 1.51
C ALA A 70 -6.56 -29.72 0.65
N LEU A 71 -7.61 -29.15 0.04
CA LEU A 71 -7.55 -27.90 -0.72
C LEU A 71 -7.09 -26.74 0.17
N VAL A 72 -7.66 -26.58 1.36
CA VAL A 72 -7.29 -25.53 2.31
C VAL A 72 -5.83 -25.67 2.74
N ALA A 73 -5.38 -26.89 3.05
CA ALA A 73 -3.99 -27.17 3.40
C ALA A 73 -3.03 -26.84 2.25
N LEU A 74 -3.36 -27.25 1.02
CA LEU A 74 -2.56 -26.95 -0.17
C LEU A 74 -2.44 -25.43 -0.41
N LEU A 75 -3.54 -24.69 -0.25
CA LEU A 75 -3.54 -23.24 -0.38
C LEU A 75 -2.72 -22.55 0.72
N ALA A 76 -2.75 -23.06 1.95
CA ALA A 76 -1.93 -22.56 3.05
C ALA A 76 -0.43 -22.76 2.75
N VAL A 77 -0.04 -23.94 2.27
CA VAL A 77 1.34 -24.21 1.83
C VAL A 77 1.75 -23.29 0.69
N ALA A 78 0.92 -23.17 -0.36
CA ALA A 78 1.19 -22.31 -1.49
C ALA A 78 1.37 -20.84 -1.08
N ARG A 79 0.54 -20.34 -0.14
CA ARG A 79 0.69 -18.99 0.42
C ARG A 79 1.97 -18.83 1.22
N PHE A 80 2.31 -19.81 2.07
CA PHE A 80 3.56 -19.76 2.84
C PHE A 80 4.78 -19.74 1.91
N SER A 81 4.79 -20.57 0.86
CA SER A 81 5.82 -20.58 -0.17
C SER A 81 5.90 -19.24 -0.90
N LEU A 82 4.76 -18.62 -1.23
CA LEU A 82 4.71 -17.33 -1.91
C LEU A 82 5.28 -16.20 -1.03
N VAL A 83 4.90 -16.16 0.25
CA VAL A 83 5.44 -15.20 1.23
C VAL A 83 6.95 -15.41 1.40
N HIS A 84 7.39 -16.66 1.58
CA HIS A 84 8.80 -16.98 1.71
C HIS A 84 9.61 -16.58 0.47
N ALA A 85 9.09 -16.84 -0.73
CA ALA A 85 9.73 -16.45 -1.99
C ALA A 85 9.82 -14.92 -2.13
N TYR A 86 8.81 -14.18 -1.68
CA TYR A 86 8.79 -12.71 -1.69
C TYR A 86 9.91 -12.14 -0.81
N TRP A 87 9.97 -12.57 0.46
CA TRP A 87 10.96 -12.06 1.42
C TRP A 87 12.40 -12.50 1.13
N ARG A 88 12.60 -13.57 0.36
CA ARG A 88 13.95 -13.99 -0.09
C ARG A 88 14.49 -13.14 -1.23
N GLN A 89 13.67 -12.42 -1.97
CA GLN A 89 14.14 -11.55 -3.06
C GLN A 89 14.56 -10.18 -2.51
N LYS A 90 15.86 -9.86 -2.62
CA LYS A 90 16.41 -8.56 -2.17
C LYS A 90 15.93 -7.36 -3.00
N ARG A 91 15.43 -7.58 -4.22
CA ARG A 91 14.80 -6.57 -5.09
C ARG A 91 13.74 -7.25 -5.97
N PRO A 92 12.45 -6.90 -5.85
CA PRO A 92 11.42 -7.44 -6.75
C PRO A 92 11.68 -6.91 -8.17
N LEU A 93 12.05 -7.80 -9.09
CA LEU A 93 12.36 -7.49 -10.49
C LEU A 93 11.13 -7.00 -11.27
N ASP A 94 9.92 -7.34 -10.84
CA ASP A 94 8.65 -6.89 -11.40
C ASP A 94 7.54 -6.88 -10.34
N LEU A 95 7.12 -5.69 -9.91
CA LEU A 95 6.05 -5.51 -8.93
C LEU A 95 4.71 -6.08 -9.44
N GLY A 96 4.45 -6.02 -10.75
CA GLY A 96 3.20 -6.48 -11.36
C GLY A 96 3.00 -7.98 -11.21
N VAL A 97 4.07 -8.78 -11.37
CA VAL A 97 4.02 -10.24 -11.17
C VAL A 97 3.62 -10.59 -9.74
N TRP A 98 4.18 -9.91 -8.75
CA TRP A 98 3.88 -10.17 -7.34
C TRP A 98 2.46 -9.76 -6.94
N TYR A 99 1.94 -8.67 -7.51
CA TYR A 99 0.52 -8.31 -7.38
C TYR A 99 -0.40 -9.36 -8.00
N ARG A 100 -0.10 -9.86 -9.21
CA ARG A 100 -0.92 -10.92 -9.83
C ARG A 100 -0.91 -12.21 -9.02
N ARG A 101 0.26 -12.64 -8.52
CA ARG A 101 0.40 -13.82 -7.65
C ARG A 101 -0.38 -13.66 -6.35
N PHE A 102 -0.30 -12.49 -5.73
CA PHE A 102 -1.07 -12.15 -4.55
C PHE A 102 -2.58 -12.25 -4.82
N ASN A 103 -3.06 -11.61 -5.89
CA ASN A 103 -4.46 -11.65 -6.29
C ASN A 103 -4.95 -13.06 -6.60
N ALA A 104 -4.15 -13.88 -7.29
CA ALA A 104 -4.48 -15.28 -7.56
C ALA A 104 -4.61 -16.11 -6.27
N ALA A 105 -3.67 -15.95 -5.33
CA ALA A 105 -3.74 -16.63 -4.04
C ALA A 105 -4.96 -16.18 -3.22
N THR A 106 -5.30 -14.89 -3.28
CA THR A 106 -6.46 -14.30 -2.59
C THR A 106 -7.79 -14.75 -3.18
N LEU A 107 -7.87 -14.83 -4.51
CA LEU A 107 -9.03 -15.42 -5.21
C LEU A 107 -9.22 -16.90 -4.84
N ALA A 108 -8.14 -17.68 -4.87
CA ALA A 108 -8.18 -19.10 -4.52
C ALA A 108 -8.63 -19.32 -3.06
N ALA A 109 -8.18 -18.46 -2.14
CA ALA A 109 -8.64 -18.48 -0.76
C ALA A 109 -10.15 -18.16 -0.65
N GLY A 110 -10.62 -17.13 -1.36
CA GLY A 110 -12.05 -16.79 -1.41
C GLY A 110 -12.91 -17.96 -1.91
N LEU A 111 -12.46 -18.64 -2.97
CA LEU A 111 -13.14 -19.82 -3.52
C LEU A 111 -13.16 -20.99 -2.52
N ALA A 112 -12.05 -21.26 -1.83
CA ALA A 112 -12.00 -22.32 -0.83
C ALA A 112 -12.96 -22.04 0.34
N TRP A 113 -13.00 -20.81 0.84
CA TRP A 113 -13.93 -20.39 1.89
C TRP A 113 -15.38 -20.45 1.43
N GLY A 114 -15.69 -19.96 0.22
CA GLY A 114 -17.02 -20.03 -0.37
C GLY A 114 -17.51 -21.47 -0.56
N THR A 115 -16.63 -22.36 -1.03
CA THR A 115 -16.95 -23.78 -1.21
C THR A 115 -17.25 -24.44 0.13
N GLY A 116 -16.41 -24.22 1.15
CA GLY A 116 -16.67 -24.72 2.51
C GLY A 116 -17.98 -24.18 3.08
N ALA A 117 -18.27 -22.91 2.81
CA ALA A 117 -19.48 -22.28 3.26
C ALA A 117 -20.74 -22.87 2.61
N VAL A 118 -20.70 -23.15 1.31
CA VAL A 118 -21.78 -23.82 0.58
C VAL A 118 -21.98 -25.25 1.08
N LEU A 119 -20.92 -25.98 1.45
CA LEU A 119 -21.06 -27.32 2.04
C LEU A 119 -21.86 -27.28 3.34
N VAL A 120 -21.57 -26.35 4.24
CA VAL A 120 -22.35 -26.17 5.48
C VAL A 120 -23.76 -25.70 5.19
N ALA A 121 -23.94 -24.78 4.24
CA ALA A 121 -25.26 -24.33 3.84
C ALA A 121 -26.12 -25.52 3.39
N ARG A 122 -25.54 -26.40 2.57
CA ARG A 122 -26.20 -27.59 2.02
C ARG A 122 -26.48 -28.69 3.04
N PHE A 123 -25.49 -29.09 3.82
CA PHE A 123 -25.58 -30.25 4.70
C PHE A 123 -25.95 -29.90 6.15
N GLY A 124 -25.80 -28.63 6.54
CA GLY A 124 -26.03 -28.15 7.89
C GLY A 124 -27.46 -27.74 8.21
N GLY A 125 -27.77 -27.87 9.51
CA GLY A 125 -28.94 -27.25 10.11
C GLY A 125 -28.74 -25.75 10.38
N PRO A 126 -29.80 -25.01 10.76
CA PRO A 126 -29.76 -23.57 10.94
C PRO A 126 -28.67 -23.08 11.91
N VAL A 127 -28.44 -23.79 13.02
CA VAL A 127 -27.39 -23.45 13.99
C VAL A 127 -25.99 -23.45 13.37
N HIS A 128 -25.69 -24.44 12.51
CA HIS A 128 -24.40 -24.53 11.83
C HIS A 128 -24.24 -23.44 10.77
N GLN A 129 -25.33 -23.08 10.09
CA GLN A 129 -25.37 -22.00 9.11
C GLN A 129 -25.18 -20.63 9.77
N MET A 130 -25.81 -20.38 10.93
CA MET A 130 -25.58 -19.18 11.73
C MET A 130 -24.13 -19.11 12.21
N PHE A 131 -23.61 -20.20 12.79
CA PHE A 131 -22.22 -20.28 13.24
C PHE A 131 -21.24 -19.93 12.12
N LEU A 132 -21.45 -20.50 10.94
CA LEU A 132 -20.63 -20.22 9.77
C LEU A 132 -20.80 -18.78 9.27
N ALA A 133 -22.01 -18.22 9.28
CA ALA A 133 -22.24 -16.83 8.89
C ALA A 133 -21.45 -15.89 9.79
N PHE A 134 -21.53 -16.06 11.12
CA PHE A 134 -20.71 -15.29 12.07
C PHE A 134 -19.21 -15.48 11.83
N ALA A 135 -18.79 -16.71 11.55
CA ALA A 135 -17.40 -17.02 11.25
C ALA A 135 -16.91 -16.29 9.98
N LEU A 136 -17.71 -16.30 8.90
CA LEU A 136 -17.43 -15.58 7.66
C LEU A 136 -17.42 -14.07 7.88
N TRP A 137 -18.36 -13.53 8.65
CA TRP A 137 -18.43 -12.09 8.92
C TRP A 137 -17.19 -11.60 9.68
N GLY A 138 -16.79 -12.32 10.73
CA GLY A 138 -15.57 -12.05 11.47
C GLY A 138 -14.32 -12.13 10.59
N LEU A 139 -14.22 -13.18 9.76
CA LEU A 139 -13.12 -13.34 8.82
C LEU A 139 -13.10 -12.21 7.78
N GLY A 140 -14.24 -11.84 7.20
CA GLY A 140 -14.35 -10.76 6.24
C GLY A 140 -13.91 -9.41 6.81
N ALA A 141 -14.28 -9.11 8.06
CA ALA A 141 -13.83 -7.91 8.76
C ALA A 141 -12.32 -7.93 9.05
N ALA A 142 -11.77 -9.08 9.46
CA ALA A 142 -10.33 -9.23 9.70
C ALA A 142 -9.53 -9.04 8.41
N VAL A 143 -9.94 -9.68 7.30
CA VAL A 143 -9.28 -9.57 6.00
C VAL A 143 -9.34 -8.14 5.46
N LEU A 144 -10.46 -7.45 5.66
CA LEU A 144 -10.63 -6.05 5.25
C LEU A 144 -9.56 -5.14 5.87
N SER A 145 -9.23 -5.36 7.15
CA SER A 145 -8.25 -4.53 7.86
C SER A 145 -6.86 -4.57 7.23
N GLY A 146 -6.44 -5.73 6.70
CA GLY A 146 -5.11 -5.90 6.11
C GLY A 146 -5.04 -5.74 4.60
N MET A 147 -6.17 -5.86 3.90
CA MET A 147 -6.26 -5.58 2.47
C MET A 147 -6.77 -4.16 2.15
N ALA A 148 -6.82 -3.27 3.16
CA ALA A 148 -7.29 -1.89 3.00
C ALA A 148 -6.57 -1.13 1.88
N ALA A 149 -5.30 -1.47 1.60
CA ALA A 149 -4.49 -0.86 0.54
C ALA A 149 -4.85 -1.28 -0.90
N SER A 150 -5.77 -2.24 -1.09
CA SER A 150 -6.25 -2.70 -2.39
C SER A 150 -7.68 -3.26 -2.30
N ALA A 151 -8.67 -2.41 -2.62
CA ALA A 151 -10.08 -2.84 -2.70
C ALA A 151 -10.30 -3.99 -3.71
N THR A 152 -9.54 -4.00 -4.81
CA THR A 152 -9.60 -5.07 -5.82
C THR A 152 -9.20 -6.42 -5.22
N SER A 153 -8.10 -6.47 -4.47
CA SER A 153 -7.65 -7.71 -3.84
C SER A 153 -8.67 -8.21 -2.81
N PHE A 154 -9.24 -7.30 -2.03
CA PHE A 154 -10.30 -7.63 -1.08
C PHE A 154 -11.55 -8.21 -1.76
N LEU A 155 -11.98 -7.62 -2.88
CA LEU A 155 -13.13 -8.11 -3.65
C LEU A 155 -12.92 -9.51 -4.21
N LEU A 156 -11.71 -9.83 -4.66
CA LEU A 156 -11.35 -11.16 -5.15
C LEU A 156 -11.49 -12.24 -4.07
N PHE A 157 -11.32 -11.89 -2.79
CA PHE A 157 -11.60 -12.79 -1.68
C PHE A 157 -13.09 -12.80 -1.32
N LEU A 158 -13.66 -11.60 -1.13
CA LEU A 158 -14.97 -11.45 -0.51
C LEU A 158 -16.10 -12.02 -1.39
N VAL A 159 -16.09 -11.69 -2.69
CA VAL A 159 -17.20 -12.08 -3.58
C VAL A 159 -17.35 -13.60 -3.67
N PRO A 160 -16.29 -14.38 -3.94
CA PRO A 160 -16.39 -15.84 -3.94
C PRO A 160 -16.68 -16.44 -2.56
N ALA A 161 -16.25 -15.81 -1.47
CA ALA A 161 -16.47 -16.32 -0.12
C ALA A 161 -17.92 -16.10 0.38
N PHE A 162 -18.54 -14.98 0.00
CA PHE A 162 -19.84 -14.55 0.54
C PHE A 162 -21.02 -14.81 -0.42
N ALA A 163 -20.84 -14.54 -1.72
CA ALA A 163 -21.96 -14.57 -2.65
C ALA A 163 -22.53 -15.99 -2.85
N PRO A 164 -21.73 -17.04 -3.10
CA PRO A 164 -22.26 -18.40 -3.27
C PRO A 164 -23.07 -18.93 -2.08
N PRO A 165 -22.58 -18.92 -0.82
CA PRO A 165 -23.36 -19.42 0.31
C PRO A 165 -24.57 -18.53 0.63
N GLY A 166 -24.44 -17.21 0.50
CA GLY A 166 -25.55 -16.27 0.73
C GLY A 166 -26.70 -16.51 -0.26
N LEU A 167 -26.38 -16.60 -1.56
CA LEU A 167 -27.38 -16.91 -2.60
C LEU A 167 -27.97 -18.31 -2.41
N TRP A 168 -27.16 -19.31 -2.07
CA TRP A 168 -27.66 -20.66 -1.84
C TRP A 168 -28.70 -20.70 -0.71
N LEU A 169 -28.42 -20.02 0.41
CA LEU A 169 -29.33 -19.93 1.58
C LEU A 169 -30.62 -19.18 1.26
N CYS A 170 -30.55 -18.11 0.45
CA CYS A 170 -31.73 -17.37 0.01
C CYS A 170 -32.63 -18.19 -0.93
N LEU A 171 -32.04 -19.06 -1.77
CA LEU A 171 -32.78 -19.81 -2.79
C LEU A 171 -33.34 -21.15 -2.29
N ASN A 172 -32.73 -21.76 -1.27
CA ASN A 172 -33.06 -23.14 -0.83
C ASN A 172 -33.53 -23.19 0.64
N GLY A 173 -34.02 -22.07 1.16
CA GLY A 173 -34.20 -21.84 2.59
C GLY A 173 -35.64 -21.73 3.07
N ASP A 174 -35.87 -22.19 4.31
CA ASP A 174 -36.95 -21.70 5.16
C ASP A 174 -36.74 -20.21 5.52
N PRO A 175 -37.71 -19.51 6.14
CA PRO A 175 -37.57 -18.08 6.44
C PRO A 175 -36.32 -17.72 7.25
N LEU A 176 -35.85 -18.60 8.14
CA LEU A 176 -34.64 -18.37 8.93
C LEU A 176 -33.38 -18.47 8.07
N ARG A 177 -33.29 -19.49 7.20
CA ARG A 177 -32.20 -19.65 6.23
C ARG A 177 -32.12 -18.45 5.28
N VAL A 178 -33.27 -17.99 4.78
CA VAL A 178 -33.35 -16.80 3.93
C VAL A 178 -32.82 -15.57 4.67
N ALA A 179 -33.19 -15.38 5.94
CA ALA A 179 -32.68 -14.28 6.76
C ALA A 179 -31.15 -14.36 6.94
N ILE A 180 -30.60 -15.53 7.25
CA ILE A 180 -29.14 -15.73 7.38
C ILE A 180 -28.42 -15.41 6.06
N GLY A 181 -28.95 -15.89 4.94
CA GLY A 181 -28.42 -15.62 3.60
C GLY A 181 -28.44 -14.13 3.27
N ALA A 182 -29.58 -13.47 3.49
CA ALA A 182 -29.76 -12.04 3.23
C ALA A 182 -28.83 -11.18 4.11
N MET A 183 -28.70 -11.50 5.40
CA MET A 183 -27.76 -10.84 6.30
C MET A 183 -26.31 -11.03 5.86
N THR A 184 -25.96 -12.22 5.38
CA THR A 184 -24.61 -12.50 4.85
C THR A 184 -24.30 -11.66 3.61
N LEU A 185 -25.24 -11.56 2.67
CA LEU A 185 -25.08 -10.72 1.48
C LEU A 185 -25.04 -9.22 1.85
N ALA A 186 -25.90 -8.77 2.77
CA ALA A 186 -25.93 -7.39 3.24
C ALA A 186 -24.64 -7.00 3.95
N PHE A 187 -24.11 -7.86 4.83
CA PHE A 187 -22.84 -7.64 5.49
C PHE A 187 -21.67 -7.64 4.48
N GLY A 188 -21.68 -8.57 3.52
CA GLY A 188 -20.74 -8.55 2.40
C GLY A 188 -20.78 -7.23 1.63
N ALA A 189 -21.96 -6.72 1.28
CA ALA A 189 -22.12 -5.44 0.60
C ALA A 189 -21.58 -4.27 1.44
N LEU A 190 -21.83 -4.27 2.76
CA LEU A 190 -21.27 -3.28 3.68
C LEU A 190 -19.74 -3.32 3.69
N LEU A 191 -19.14 -4.52 3.71
CA LEU A 191 -17.69 -4.67 3.62
C LEU A 191 -17.13 -4.16 2.29
N VAL A 192 -17.82 -4.39 1.16
CA VAL A 192 -17.42 -3.82 -0.16
C VAL A 192 -17.41 -2.30 -0.12
N LEU A 193 -18.47 -1.69 0.41
CA LEU A 193 -18.56 -0.23 0.53
C LEU A 193 -17.44 0.31 1.41
N THR A 194 -17.18 -0.37 2.53
CA THR A 194 -16.13 0.01 3.47
C THR A 194 -14.75 -0.11 2.81
N ALA A 195 -14.46 -1.20 2.11
CA ALA A 195 -13.21 -1.39 1.37
C ALA A 195 -12.96 -0.28 0.34
N ARG A 196 -13.98 0.06 -0.45
CA ARG A 196 -13.89 1.15 -1.45
C ARG A 196 -13.67 2.51 -0.79
N ARG A 197 -14.27 2.75 0.38
CA ARG A 197 -14.04 3.98 1.16
C ARG A 197 -12.60 4.04 1.68
N LEU A 198 -12.09 2.95 2.28
CA LEU A 198 -10.71 2.89 2.78
C LEU A 198 -9.70 3.06 1.64
N ASP A 199 -9.90 2.39 0.51
CA ASP A 199 -9.00 2.49 -0.65
C ASP A 199 -8.93 3.92 -1.23
N ARG A 200 -10.08 4.61 -1.30
CA ARG A 200 -10.14 6.04 -1.66
C ARG A 200 -9.42 6.92 -0.65
N THR A 201 -9.70 6.74 0.64
CA THR A 201 -9.06 7.53 1.72
C THR A 201 -7.55 7.32 1.74
N LEU A 202 -7.09 6.07 1.61
CA LEU A 202 -5.66 5.76 1.53
C LEU A 202 -5.03 6.37 0.29
N THR A 203 -5.67 6.26 -0.87
CA THR A 203 -5.17 6.89 -2.11
C THR A 203 -5.07 8.40 -1.98
N HIS A 204 -6.06 9.04 -1.35
CA HIS A 204 -6.04 10.47 -1.07
C HIS A 204 -4.93 10.84 -0.07
N SER A 205 -4.77 10.09 1.02
CA SER A 205 -3.68 10.30 1.99
C SER A 205 -2.29 10.10 1.37
N PHE A 206 -2.14 9.16 0.43
CA PHE A 206 -0.90 9.01 -0.33
C PHE A 206 -0.67 10.19 -1.27
N GLN A 207 -1.71 10.74 -1.92
CA GLN A 207 -1.60 11.94 -2.75
C GLN A 207 -1.23 13.17 -1.92
N LEU A 208 -1.88 13.40 -0.78
CA LEU A 208 -1.54 14.49 0.15
C LEU A 208 -0.15 14.35 0.76
N GLY A 209 0.29 13.12 1.09
CA GLY A 209 1.65 12.88 1.59
C GLY A 209 2.72 13.19 0.55
N ILE A 210 2.44 12.92 -0.73
CA ILE A 210 3.31 13.32 -1.84
C ILE A 210 3.37 14.85 -1.94
N GLU A 211 2.22 15.52 -1.91
CA GLU A 211 2.12 16.97 -2.07
C GLU A 211 2.78 17.74 -0.92
N ASN A 212 2.62 17.27 0.32
CA ASN A 212 3.24 17.89 1.49
C ASN A 212 4.77 17.71 1.51
N THR A 213 5.27 16.55 1.05
CA THR A 213 6.72 16.33 0.93
C THR A 213 7.30 17.17 -0.21
N ASP A 214 6.59 17.31 -1.32
CA ASP A 214 7.00 18.16 -2.44
C ASP A 214 7.06 19.62 -2.01
N LEU A 215 6.09 20.08 -1.21
CA LEU A 215 6.08 21.43 -0.65
C LEU A 215 7.24 21.65 0.33
N ILE A 216 7.55 20.69 1.19
CA ILE A 216 8.70 20.75 2.11
C ILE A 216 10.02 20.77 1.35
N GLU A 217 10.16 19.98 0.28
CA GLU A 217 11.37 19.93 -0.53
C GLU A 217 11.53 21.20 -1.38
N HIS A 218 10.43 21.77 -1.90
CA HIS A 218 10.42 23.07 -2.56
C HIS A 218 10.81 24.19 -1.59
N LEU A 219 10.27 24.17 -0.38
CA LEU A 219 10.61 25.13 0.67
C LEU A 219 12.07 24.99 1.10
N ALA A 220 12.59 23.76 1.22
CA ALA A 220 14.00 23.51 1.52
C ALA A 220 14.93 24.01 0.40
N ALA A 221 14.59 23.75 -0.87
CA ALA A 221 15.33 24.22 -2.03
C ALA A 221 15.33 25.76 -2.12
N THR A 222 14.17 26.38 -1.87
CA THR A 222 14.02 27.85 -1.87
C THR A 222 14.81 28.49 -0.72
N ARG A 223 14.79 27.89 0.48
CA ARG A 223 15.62 28.33 1.61
C ARG A 223 17.10 28.26 1.29
N GLN A 224 17.55 27.13 0.75
CA GLN A 224 18.96 26.93 0.39
C GLN A 224 19.42 27.93 -0.67
N GLN A 225 18.55 28.30 -1.61
CA GLN A 225 18.85 29.33 -2.62
C GLN A 225 18.94 30.73 -2.00
N SER A 226 18.04 31.08 -1.09
CA SER A 226 18.08 32.34 -0.34
C SER A 226 19.35 32.45 0.52
N ASP A 227 19.75 31.39 1.21
CA ASP A 227 20.94 31.38 2.07
C ASP A 227 22.23 31.52 1.26
N ARG A 228 22.30 30.89 0.08
CA ARG A 228 23.41 31.08 -0.88
C ARG A 228 23.47 32.52 -1.40
N ALA A 229 22.33 33.12 -1.74
CA ALA A 229 22.29 34.51 -2.17
C ALA A 229 22.74 35.48 -1.06
N ARG A 230 22.31 35.25 0.19
CA ARG A 230 22.74 36.05 1.35
C ARG A 230 24.25 35.96 1.59
N THR A 231 24.80 34.74 1.62
CA THR A 231 26.25 34.55 1.80
C THR A 231 27.06 35.17 0.66
N GLN A 232 26.55 35.16 -0.57
CA GLN A 232 27.20 35.83 -1.69
C GLN A 232 27.16 37.36 -1.57
N ILE A 233 26.04 37.93 -1.11
CA ILE A 233 25.94 39.37 -0.84
C ILE A 233 26.90 39.78 0.29
N GLU A 234 26.97 39.00 1.37
CA GLU A 234 27.87 39.27 2.51
C GLU A 234 29.35 39.22 2.11
N THR A 235 29.75 38.21 1.34
CA THR A 235 31.13 38.10 0.84
C THR A 235 31.48 39.24 -0.12
N THR A 236 30.56 39.61 -1.01
CA THR A 236 30.73 40.74 -1.93
C THR A 236 30.82 42.07 -1.17
N ASN A 237 29.95 42.30 -0.18
CA ASN A 237 29.99 43.50 0.67
C ASN A 237 31.27 43.57 1.49
N ALA A 238 31.75 42.44 2.02
CA ALA A 238 33.01 42.38 2.76
C ALA A 238 34.21 42.69 1.87
N ALA A 239 34.22 42.20 0.62
CA ALA A 239 35.26 42.49 -0.37
C ALA A 239 35.24 43.98 -0.78
N LEU A 240 34.07 44.52 -1.11
CA LEU A 240 33.91 45.93 -1.46
C LEU A 240 34.31 46.85 -0.29
N GLY A 241 33.94 46.48 0.94
CA GLY A 241 34.34 47.21 2.14
C GLY A 241 35.86 47.20 2.38
N LYS A 242 36.58 46.14 1.96
CA LYS A 242 38.05 46.12 1.98
C LYS A 242 38.62 47.06 0.92
N GLU A 243 38.12 46.99 -0.30
CA GLU A 243 38.59 47.86 -1.40
C GLU A 243 38.40 49.35 -1.08
N VAL A 244 37.23 49.73 -0.53
CA VAL A 244 36.96 51.12 -0.10
C VAL A 244 37.93 51.58 0.98
N ARG A 245 38.27 50.72 1.96
CA ARG A 245 39.24 51.06 3.01
C ARG A 245 40.66 51.19 2.45
N GLU A 246 41.03 50.35 1.49
CA GLU A 246 42.34 50.43 0.82
C GLU A 246 42.48 51.72 0.02
N ARG A 247 41.45 52.08 -0.78
CA ARG A 247 41.41 53.35 -1.52
C ARG A 247 41.52 54.56 -0.59
N ARG A 248 40.73 54.62 0.48
CA ARG A 248 40.82 55.72 1.46
C ARG A 248 42.21 55.86 2.07
N ARG A 249 42.85 54.74 2.46
CA ARG A 249 44.22 54.77 3.01
C ARG A 249 45.26 55.25 1.99
N ALA A 250 45.08 54.95 0.70
CA ALA A 250 45.96 55.45 -0.35
C ALA A 250 45.76 56.96 -0.58
N GLU A 251 44.51 57.42 -0.64
CA GLU A 251 44.16 58.84 -0.75
C GLU A 251 44.68 59.67 0.44
N ASP A 252 44.54 59.16 1.66
CA ASP A 252 45.04 59.82 2.87
C ASP A 252 46.57 59.95 2.87
N LYS A 253 47.30 58.92 2.39
CA LYS A 253 48.77 58.98 2.24
C LYS A 253 49.20 60.00 1.18
N ILE A 254 48.49 60.07 0.06
CA ILE A 254 48.76 61.07 -0.98
C ILE A 254 48.54 62.47 -0.42
N ARG A 255 47.39 62.70 0.24
CA ARG A 255 47.08 63.97 0.88
C ARG A 255 48.13 64.37 1.93
N SER A 256 48.56 63.44 2.78
CA SER A 256 49.59 63.72 3.78
C SER A 256 50.94 64.10 3.15
N SER A 257 51.31 63.44 2.03
CA SER A 257 52.53 63.78 1.29
C SER A 257 52.43 65.15 0.60
N GLU A 258 51.27 65.53 0.07
CA GLU A 258 51.05 66.86 -0.50
C GLU A 258 51.12 67.97 0.55
N THR A 259 50.59 67.73 1.76
CA THR A 259 50.71 68.70 2.86
C THR A 259 52.14 68.83 3.39
N GLN A 260 52.93 67.75 3.39
CA GLN A 260 54.35 67.79 3.79
C GLN A 260 55.24 68.48 2.74
N LEU A 261 54.91 68.39 1.45
CA LEU A 261 55.65 69.06 0.38
C LEU A 261 55.35 70.57 0.28
N ARG A 262 54.25 71.03 0.91
CA ARG A 262 53.83 72.44 0.94
C ARG A 262 54.25 73.20 2.20
N SER A 263 54.84 72.52 3.19
CA SER A 263 55.42 73.12 4.41
C SER A 263 56.92 73.25 4.27
#